data_AF-A0A962CVU8-F1
#
_entry.id   AF-A0A962CVU8-F1
#
_cell.length_a   1.000
_cell.length_b   1.000
_cell.length_c   1.000
_cell.angle_alpha   90.00
_cell.angle_beta   90.00
_cell.angle_gamma   90.00
#
_symmetry.space_group_name_H-M   'P 1'
#
loop_
_entity.id
_entity.type
_entity.pdbx_description
1 polymer ?
#
loop_
_entity_poly.entity_id
_entity_poly.type
_entity_poly.pdbx_seq_one_letter_code
_entity_poly.pdbx_strand_id
1 'polypeptide(L)'
;LALFPGVSRSGATIMGGMLGGLSRFAATEFSFFLAIPTMFAATLYSLLKEWDHLTLADIPMFAVGFVAAFLGGLAVVRFMLAYVGQHSFAPFAWYRIIFGGLLLLYFHYHPWTSPG
;
A
#
# COMPACT_ATOMS: atom_id res chain seq x y z
N LEU A 1 -0.55 12.59 5.37
CA LEU A 1 0.03 11.52 6.21
C LEU A 1 0.70 10.39 5.41
N ALA A 2 0.20 10.00 4.23
CA ALA A 2 0.78 8.93 3.41
C ALA A 2 2.19 9.20 2.83
N LEU A 3 2.78 10.37 3.10
CA LEU A 3 4.13 10.75 2.65
C LEU A 3 5.23 10.19 3.57
N PHE A 4 4.90 9.81 4.80
CA PHE A 4 5.86 9.16 5.70
C PHE A 4 5.97 7.67 5.33
N PRO A 5 7.18 7.16 5.01
CA PRO A 5 7.37 5.75 4.70
C PRO A 5 6.83 4.85 5.82
N GLY A 6 6.07 3.81 5.46
CA GLY A 6 5.41 2.91 6.41
C GLY A 6 4.01 3.33 6.84
N VAL A 7 3.58 4.57 6.57
CA VAL A 7 2.17 4.95 6.70
C VAL A 7 1.39 4.35 5.54
N SER A 8 0.51 3.39 5.85
CA SER A 8 -0.45 2.86 4.88
C SER A 8 -1.29 3.99 4.29
N ARG A 9 -1.15 4.20 2.97
CA ARG A 9 -1.93 5.18 2.24
C ARG A 9 -3.43 4.93 2.42
N SER A 10 -3.89 3.71 2.14
CA SER A 10 -5.31 3.35 2.22
C SER A 10 -5.85 3.55 3.65
N GLY A 11 -5.09 3.17 4.67
CA GLY A 11 -5.49 3.42 6.06
C GLY A 11 -5.64 4.91 6.37
N ALA A 12 -4.72 5.75 5.91
CA ALA A 12 -4.77 7.19 6.14
C ALA A 12 -5.98 7.85 5.44
N THR A 13 -6.27 7.47 4.19
CA THR A 13 -7.40 8.01 3.42
C THR A 13 -8.76 7.49 3.91
N ILE A 14 -8.85 6.20 4.30
CA ILE A 14 -10.07 5.62 4.87
C ILE A 14 -10.40 6.27 6.21
N MET A 15 -9.42 6.32 7.13
CA MET A 15 -9.63 6.94 8.45
C MET A 15 -9.97 8.43 8.30
N GLY A 16 -9.30 9.15 7.40
CA GLY A 16 -9.64 10.54 7.09
C GLY A 16 -11.06 10.69 6.55
N GLY A 17 -11.50 9.81 5.65
CA GLY A 17 -12.87 9.80 5.14
C GLY A 17 -13.91 9.52 6.22
N MET A 18 -13.64 8.56 7.11
CA MET A 18 -14.50 8.25 8.25
C MET A 18 -14.61 9.41 9.25
N LEU A 19 -13.49 10.08 9.54
CA LEU A 19 -13.49 11.29 10.37
C LEU A 19 -14.26 12.43 9.70
N GLY A 20 -14.27 12.49 8.38
CA GLY A 20 -15.10 13.40 7.58
C GLY A 20 -16.57 12.98 7.44
N GLY A 21 -17.00 11.91 8.14
CA GLY A 21 -18.40 11.47 8.17
C GLY A 21 -18.79 10.40 7.15
N LEU A 22 -17.85 9.89 6.35
CA LEU A 22 -18.13 8.77 5.44
C LEU A 22 -18.34 7.46 6.20
N SER A 23 -19.23 6.61 5.70
CA SER A 23 -19.33 5.23 6.17
C SER A 23 -18.05 4.47 5.86
N ARG A 24 -17.73 3.42 6.63
CA ARG A 24 -16.51 2.61 6.39
C ARG A 24 -16.44 2.08 4.97
N PHE A 25 -17.58 1.65 4.43
CA PHE A 25 -17.69 1.17 3.06
C PHE A 25 -17.38 2.29 2.06
N ALA A 26 -18.07 3.44 2.17
CA ALA A 26 -17.87 4.58 1.28
C ALA A 26 -16.44 5.15 1.35
N ALA A 27 -15.86 5.22 2.55
CA ALA A 27 -14.48 5.66 2.75
C ALA A 27 -13.47 4.69 2.12
N THR A 28 -13.74 3.38 2.16
CA THR A 28 -12.90 2.34 1.53
C THR A 28 -12.97 2.42 0.02
N GLU A 29 -14.18 2.54 -0.54
CA GLU A 29 -14.40 2.70 -1.98
C GLU A 29 -13.75 3.99 -2.50
N PHE A 30 -13.98 5.11 -1.83
CA PHE A 30 -13.33 6.38 -2.14
C PHE A 30 -11.79 6.26 -2.10
N SER A 31 -11.25 5.59 -1.08
CA SER A 31 -9.81 5.37 -0.97
C SER A 31 -9.25 4.55 -2.13
N PHE A 32 -9.98 3.56 -2.64
CA PHE A 32 -9.55 2.77 -3.80
C PHE A 32 -9.66 3.55 -5.11
N PHE A 33 -10.70 4.36 -5.29
CA PHE A 33 -10.78 5.23 -6.47
C PHE A 33 -9.70 6.30 -6.47
N LEU A 34 -9.47 6.95 -5.33
CA LEU A 34 -8.37 7.90 -5.17
C LEU A 34 -7.00 7.23 -5.42
N ALA A 35 -6.90 5.92 -5.19
CA ALA A 35 -5.66 5.20 -5.37
C ALA A 35 -5.22 5.09 -6.83
N ILE A 36 -6.15 5.06 -7.78
CA ILE A 36 -5.89 4.91 -9.21
C ILE A 36 -5.03 6.06 -9.75
N PRO A 37 -5.46 7.35 -9.72
CA PRO A 37 -4.67 8.44 -10.27
C PRO A 37 -3.38 8.66 -9.49
N THR A 38 -3.41 8.46 -8.16
CA THR A 38 -2.24 8.71 -7.31
C THR A 38 -1.16 7.64 -7.41
N MET A 39 -1.50 6.34 -7.48
CA MET A 39 -0.50 5.30 -7.76
C MET A 39 0.00 5.42 -9.18
N PHE A 40 -0.89 5.65 -10.15
CA PHE A 40 -0.47 5.75 -11.55
C PHE A 40 0.55 6.86 -11.76
N ALA A 41 0.29 8.06 -11.22
CA ALA A 41 1.23 9.17 -11.27
C ALA A 41 2.55 8.84 -10.55
N ALA A 42 2.50 8.23 -9.36
CA ALA A 42 3.69 7.86 -8.61
C ALA A 42 4.53 6.80 -9.33
N THR A 43 3.91 5.75 -9.88
CA THR A 43 4.57 4.70 -10.63
C THR A 43 5.20 5.24 -11.91
N LEU A 44 4.48 6.08 -12.66
CA LEU A 44 5.01 6.69 -13.88
C LEU A 44 6.20 7.60 -13.55
N TYR A 45 6.08 8.43 -12.51
CA TYR A 45 7.19 9.27 -12.05
C TYR A 45 8.42 8.44 -11.65
N SER A 46 8.23 7.35 -10.90
CA SER A 46 9.32 6.44 -10.54
C SER A 46 9.96 5.76 -11.74
N LEU A 47 9.17 5.34 -12.74
CA LEU A 47 9.67 4.74 -13.97
C LEU A 47 10.49 5.73 -14.81
N LEU A 48 10.02 6.97 -14.93
CA LEU A 48 10.74 8.01 -15.67
C LEU A 48 12.05 8.38 -14.98
N LYS A 49 12.07 8.41 -13.64
CA LYS A 49 13.27 8.70 -12.87
C LYS A 49 14.34 7.62 -13.00
N GLU A 50 13.92 6.37 -13.13
CA GLU A 50 14.81 5.21 -13.20
C GLU A 50 15.05 4.73 -14.65
N TRP A 51 14.60 5.50 -15.64
CA TRP A 51 14.55 5.09 -17.05
C TRP A 51 15.90 4.60 -17.58
N ASP A 52 16.99 5.30 -17.23
CA ASP A 52 18.34 4.98 -17.68
C ASP A 52 18.92 3.69 -17.05
N HIS A 53 18.28 3.17 -16.00
CA HIS A 53 18.66 1.92 -15.33
C HIS A 53 17.83 0.71 -15.81
N LEU A 54 16.82 0.93 -16.67
CA LEU A 54 15.96 -0.13 -17.18
C LEU A 54 16.54 -0.75 -18.45
N THR A 55 16.51 -2.08 -18.51
CA THR A 55 16.94 -2.84 -19.68
C THR A 55 15.82 -3.71 -20.23
N LEU A 56 15.93 -4.13 -21.49
CA LEU A 56 14.98 -5.08 -22.09
C LEU A 56 14.96 -6.45 -21.38
N ALA A 57 16.03 -6.79 -20.66
CA ALA A 57 16.12 -8.03 -19.90
C ALA A 57 15.22 -8.04 -18.66
N ASP A 58 14.76 -6.87 -18.19
CA ASP A 58 13.91 -6.74 -17.00
C ASP A 58 12.42 -6.98 -17.32
N ILE A 59 12.05 -6.92 -18.60
CA ILE A 59 10.66 -7.04 -19.08
C ILE A 59 9.97 -8.33 -18.59
N PRO A 60 10.58 -9.53 -18.66
CA PRO A 60 9.94 -10.74 -18.18
C PRO A 60 9.63 -10.69 -16.68
N MET A 61 10.55 -10.15 -15.86
CA MET A 61 10.34 -10.02 -14.41
C MET A 61 9.18 -9.06 -14.13
N PHE A 62 9.17 -7.89 -14.79
CA PHE A 62 8.11 -6.91 -14.62
C PHE A 62 6.76 -7.40 -15.11
N ALA A 63 6.71 -8.16 -16.21
CA ALA A 63 5.47 -8.75 -16.71
C ALA A 63 4.86 -9.73 -15.69
N VAL A 64 5.66 -10.63 -15.13
CA VAL A 64 5.20 -11.59 -14.12
C VAL A 64 4.75 -10.85 -12.85
N GLY A 65 5.57 -9.90 -12.36
CA GLY A 65 5.24 -9.10 -11.19
C GLY A 65 3.96 -8.28 -11.38
N PHE A 66 3.79 -7.67 -12.56
CA PHE A 66 2.60 -6.91 -12.92
C PHE A 66 1.35 -7.79 -12.93
N VAL A 67 1.39 -8.95 -13.59
CA VAL A 67 0.24 -9.87 -13.64
C VAL A 67 -0.11 -10.37 -12.25
N ALA A 68 0.88 -10.80 -11.46
CA ALA A 68 0.66 -11.26 -10.09
C ALA A 68 0.07 -10.15 -9.21
N ALA A 69 0.61 -8.93 -9.26
CA ALA A 69 0.12 -7.78 -8.51
C ALA A 69 -1.28 -7.34 -8.97
N PHE A 70 -1.57 -7.39 -10.26
CA PHE A 70 -2.88 -7.04 -10.82
C PHE A 70 -3.97 -8.01 -10.35
N LEU A 71 -3.73 -9.32 -10.49
CA LEU A 71 -4.67 -10.34 -10.04
C LEU A 71 -4.85 -10.32 -8.51
N GLY A 72 -3.75 -10.19 -7.77
CA GLY A 72 -3.79 -10.04 -6.32
C GLY A 72 -4.55 -8.78 -5.88
N GLY A 73 -4.31 -7.66 -6.57
CA GLY A 73 -5.01 -6.39 -6.34
C GLY A 73 -6.52 -6.50 -6.56
N LEU A 74 -6.96 -7.11 -7.66
CA LEU A 74 -8.37 -7.37 -7.93
C LEU A 74 -9.01 -8.25 -6.84
N ALA A 75 -8.33 -9.32 -6.45
CA ALA A 75 -8.80 -10.21 -5.40
C ALA A 75 -8.95 -9.48 -4.05
N VAL A 76 -7.94 -8.68 -3.67
CA VAL A 76 -7.94 -7.91 -2.42
C VAL A 76 -9.00 -6.83 -2.41
N VAL A 77 -9.20 -6.08 -3.50
CA VAL A 77 -10.24 -5.04 -3.57
C VAL A 77 -11.63 -5.66 -3.35
N ARG A 78 -11.93 -6.76 -4.05
CA ARG A 78 -13.20 -7.48 -3.89
C ARG A 78 -13.38 -7.99 -2.47
N PHE A 79 -12.37 -8.66 -1.93
CA PHE A 79 -12.40 -9.20 -0.56
C PHE A 79 -12.57 -8.08 0.48
N MET A 80 -11.81 -7.00 0.35
CA MET A 80 -11.77 -5.91 1.31
C MET A 80 -13.11 -5.18 1.37
N LEU A 81 -13.71 -4.86 0.21
CA LEU A 81 -15.03 -4.24 0.16
C LEU A 81 -16.11 -5.12 0.80
N ALA A 82 -16.04 -6.44 0.61
CA ALA A 82 -16.95 -7.37 1.28
C ALA A 82 -16.70 -7.45 2.80
N TYR A 83 -15.43 -7.43 3.22
CA TYR A 83 -15.02 -7.52 4.63
C TYR A 83 -15.48 -6.31 5.44
N VAL A 84 -15.21 -5.09 4.96
CA VAL A 84 -15.50 -3.84 5.69
C VAL A 84 -17.01 -3.56 5.84
N GLY A 85 -17.85 -4.22 5.05
CA GLY A 85 -19.30 -4.20 5.22
C GLY A 85 -19.77 -4.91 6.50
N GLN A 86 -18.97 -5.85 7.04
CA GLN A 86 -19.36 -6.72 8.16
C GLN A 86 -18.40 -6.61 9.36
N HIS A 87 -17.19 -6.11 9.16
CA HIS A 87 -16.13 -6.12 10.17
C HIS A 87 -15.49 -4.74 10.36
N SER A 88 -14.78 -4.56 11.48
CA SER A 88 -14.00 -3.35 11.76
C SER A 88 -12.54 -3.51 11.30
N PHE A 89 -11.81 -2.39 11.24
CA PHE A 89 -10.37 -2.41 10.92
C PHE A 89 -9.47 -2.82 12.10
N ALA A 90 -10.04 -3.18 13.26
CA ALA A 90 -9.26 -3.51 14.46
C ALA A 90 -8.20 -4.62 14.24
N PRO A 91 -8.48 -5.72 13.49
CA PRO A 91 -7.46 -6.72 13.20
C PRO A 91 -6.26 -6.16 12.42
N PHE A 92 -6.50 -5.25 11.47
CA PHE A 92 -5.44 -4.59 10.71
C PHE A 92 -4.60 -3.66 11.60
N ALA A 93 -5.22 -2.98 12.57
CA ALA A 93 -4.51 -2.15 13.53
C ALA A 93 -3.56 -2.99 14.39
N TRP A 94 -4.06 -4.10 14.95
CA TRP A 94 -3.23 -5.02 15.74
C TRP A 94 -2.10 -5.64 14.94
N TYR A 95 -2.38 -6.09 13.71
CA TYR A 95 -1.35 -6.57 12.80
C TYR A 95 -0.23 -5.54 12.62
N ARG A 96 -0.56 -4.26 12.39
CA ARG A 96 0.45 -3.20 12.20
C ARG A 96 1.23 -2.87 13.47
N ILE A 97 0.60 -2.92 14.64
CA ILE A 97 1.29 -2.71 15.93
C ILE A 97 2.32 -3.82 16.16
N ILE A 98 1.91 -5.08 15.97
CA ILE A 98 2.81 -6.24 16.13
C ILE A 98 3.94 -6.16 15.10
N PHE A 99 3.62 -5.98 13.82
CA PHE A 99 4.60 -5.89 12.75
C PHE A 99 5.59 -4.73 12.96
N GLY A 100 5.08 -3.56 13.36
CA GLY A 100 5.92 -2.41 13.71
C GLY A 100 6.85 -2.72 14.90
N GLY A 101 6.34 -3.39 15.93
CA GLY A 101 7.14 -3.85 17.07
C GLY A 101 8.24 -4.84 16.65
N LEU A 102 7.92 -5.78 15.77
CA LEU A 102 8.90 -6.73 15.21
C LEU A 102 9.97 -6.02 14.39
N LEU A 103 9.61 -5.02 13.57
CA LEU A 103 10.59 -4.22 12.84
C LEU A 103 11.50 -3.43 13.77
N LEU A 104 10.95 -2.83 14.83
CA LEU A 104 11.76 -2.12 15.84
C LEU A 104 12.74 -3.06 16.53
N LEU A 105 12.29 -4.26 16.90
CA LEU A 105 13.14 -5.30 17.47
C LEU A 105 14.23 -5.71 16.47
N TYR A 106 13.87 -5.96 15.21
CA TYR A 106 14.80 -6.36 14.17
C TYR A 106 15.89 -5.29 13.95
N PHE A 107 15.51 -4.02 13.79
CA PHE A 107 16.46 -2.93 13.60
C PHE A 107 17.26 -2.59 14.87
N HIS A 108 16.76 -2.96 16.05
CA HIS A 108 17.54 -2.87 17.28
C HIS A 108 18.73 -3.84 17.27
N TYR A 109 18.54 -5.07 16.77
CA TYR A 109 19.60 -6.08 16.65
C TYR A 109 20.42 -6.00 15.36
N HIS A 110 19.85 -5.43 14.30
CA HIS A 110 20.50 -5.14 13.03
C HIS A 110 20.44 -3.64 12.76
N PRO A 111 21.33 -2.84 13.39
CA PRO A 111 21.38 -1.42 13.16
C PRO A 111 21.53 -1.15 11.67
N TRP A 112 20.74 -0.22 11.16
CA TRP A 112 20.85 0.21 9.78
C TRP A 112 22.24 0.81 9.55
N THR A 113 23.15 0.03 8.96
CA THR A 113 24.44 0.53 8.46
C THR A 113 24.23 0.92 7.01
N SER A 114 24.27 2.21 6.71
CA SER A 114 24.23 2.72 5.34
C SER A 114 25.25 1.96 4.49
N PRO A 115 24.87 1.33 3.37
CA PRO A 115 25.82 1.07 2.31
C PRO A 115 26.25 2.44 1.79
N GLY A 116 27.51 2.81 2.04
CA GLY A 116 28.14 3.95 1.40
C GLY A 116 28.32 3.72 -0.10
#